data_AF-A0A1D9PRY5-F1
#
_entry.id   AF-A0A1D9PRY5-F1
#
_cell.length_a   1.000
_cell.length_b   1.000
_cell.length_c   1.000
_cell.angle_alpha   90.00
_cell.angle_beta   90.00
_cell.angle_gamma   90.00
#
_symmetry.space_group_name_H-M   'P 1'
#
loop_
_entity.id
_entity.type
_entity.pdbx_description
1 polymer ?
#
loop_
_entity_poly.entity_id
_entity_poly.type
_entity_poly.pdbx_seq_one_letter_code
_entity_poly.pdbx_strand_id
1 'polypeptide(L)'
;MFQMVLEIHHVITRIPGQVDRQKPVYFIDALGRHTPFYLEFIRSKEAFLIVLKTNFVNIGQAASKIENGDFAIQDFAIKRDVRVEDDWELWFSPGQRVEMSLIFRRNPVINRYPSNKISKHCPRCKTICHIYQEKEFEW
;
A
#
# COMPACT_ATOMS: atom_id res chain seq x y z
N MET A 1 -12.54 28.00 -40.48
CA MET A 1 -11.48 27.29 -39.71
C MET A 1 -10.76 28.21 -38.72
N PHE A 2 -10.35 29.42 -39.14
CA PHE A 2 -9.64 30.40 -38.29
C PHE A 2 -10.44 30.88 -37.06
N GLN A 3 -11.76 31.04 -37.20
CA GLN A 3 -12.62 31.54 -36.11
C GLN A 3 -12.67 30.62 -34.89
N MET A 4 -12.77 29.30 -35.12
CA MET A 4 -12.76 28.33 -34.02
C MET A 4 -11.43 28.33 -33.26
N VAL A 5 -10.31 28.53 -33.96
CA VAL A 5 -8.99 28.59 -33.33
C VAL A 5 -8.88 29.82 -32.42
N LEU A 6 -9.38 30.96 -32.86
CA LEU A 6 -9.42 32.18 -32.04
C LEU A 6 -10.30 32.02 -30.81
N GLU A 7 -11.45 31.36 -30.94
CA GLU A 7 -12.33 31.08 -29.80
C GLU A 7 -11.67 30.16 -28.77
N ILE A 8 -10.93 29.13 -29.20
CA ILE A 8 -10.14 28.25 -28.32
C ILE A 8 -9.07 29.06 -27.57
N HIS A 9 -8.29 29.89 -28.27
CA HIS A 9 -7.28 30.73 -27.63
C HIS A 9 -7.90 31.67 -26.59
N HIS A 10 -9.07 32.25 -26.89
CA HIS A 10 -9.77 33.14 -25.98
C HIS A 10 -10.29 32.43 -24.70
N VAL A 11 -10.56 31.13 -24.77
CA VAL A 11 -10.88 30.30 -23.59
C VAL A 11 -9.60 29.96 -22.82
N ILE A 12 -8.53 29.53 -23.51
CA ILE A 12 -7.26 29.15 -22.89
C ILE A 12 -6.65 30.32 -22.09
N THR A 13 -6.67 31.54 -22.63
CA THR A 13 -6.14 32.72 -21.93
C THR A 13 -6.95 33.15 -20.71
N ARG A 14 -8.18 32.65 -20.56
CA ARG A 14 -9.05 32.92 -19.40
C ARG A 14 -8.95 31.83 -18.32
N ILE A 15 -8.37 30.69 -18.63
CA ILE A 15 -8.06 29.67 -17.64
C ILE A 15 -6.81 30.16 -16.89
N PRO A 16 -6.88 30.41 -15.57
CA PRO A 16 -5.70 30.77 -14.80
C PRO A 16 -4.64 29.69 -15.00
N GLY A 17 -3.37 30.11 -15.16
CA GLY A 17 -2.27 29.18 -15.40
C GLY A 17 -2.33 28.03 -14.42
N GLN A 18 -2.45 26.79 -14.92
CA GLN A 18 -2.47 25.63 -14.06
C GLN A 18 -1.16 25.62 -13.27
N VAL A 19 -1.27 25.55 -11.94
CA VAL A 19 -0.09 25.33 -11.09
C VAL A 19 0.42 23.95 -11.42
N ASP A 20 1.58 23.88 -12.08
CA ASP A 20 2.25 22.62 -12.34
C ASP A 20 2.73 22.05 -11.01
N ARG A 21 2.07 20.99 -10.55
CA ARG A 21 2.42 20.28 -9.31
C ARG A 21 3.17 19.02 -9.65
N GLN A 22 4.00 18.57 -8.72
CA GLN A 22 4.60 17.25 -8.83
C GLN A 22 3.52 16.18 -8.99
N LYS A 23 3.78 15.17 -9.82
CA LYS A 23 2.88 14.03 -9.98
C LYS A 23 2.70 13.33 -8.63
N PRO A 24 1.47 12.98 -8.23
CA PRO A 24 1.25 12.28 -6.98
C PRO A 24 1.83 10.87 -7.03
N VAL A 25 2.06 10.30 -5.85
CA VAL A 25 2.27 8.86 -5.69
C VAL A 25 0.91 8.18 -5.81
N TYR A 26 0.78 7.24 -6.75
CA TYR A 26 -0.41 6.42 -6.93
C TYR A 26 -0.39 5.26 -5.95
N PHE A 27 -0.94 5.49 -4.76
CA PHE A 27 -0.97 4.51 -3.68
C PHE A 27 -2.27 3.71 -3.68
N ILE A 28 -2.13 2.38 -3.74
CA ILE A 28 -3.22 1.42 -3.56
C ILE A 28 -3.05 0.80 -2.18
N ASP A 29 -4.01 1.03 -1.29
CA ASP A 29 -3.91 0.52 0.08
C ASP A 29 -4.19 -0.98 0.18
N ALA A 30 -4.04 -1.54 1.39
CA ALA A 30 -4.26 -2.96 1.64
C ALA A 30 -5.70 -3.46 1.43
N LEU A 31 -6.66 -2.56 1.21
CA LEU A 31 -8.05 -2.90 0.84
C LEU A 31 -8.30 -2.73 -0.66
N GLY A 32 -7.28 -2.37 -1.44
CA GLY A 32 -7.40 -2.06 -2.86
C GLY A 32 -7.95 -0.67 -3.16
N ARG A 33 -8.03 0.23 -2.16
CA ARG A 33 -8.52 1.60 -2.36
C ARG A 33 -7.41 2.45 -2.98
N HIS A 34 -7.76 3.20 -4.01
CA HIS A 34 -6.86 4.18 -4.61
C HIS A 34 -6.87 5.47 -3.80
N THR A 35 -5.77 5.79 -3.11
CA THR A 35 -5.63 7.01 -2.31
C THR A 35 -4.31 7.71 -2.66
N PRO A 36 -4.25 8.39 -3.82
CA PRO A 36 -3.03 9.08 -4.22
C PRO A 36 -2.71 10.22 -3.25
N PHE A 37 -1.42 10.48 -3.03
CA PHE A 37 -0.94 11.58 -2.18
C PHE A 37 0.25 12.29 -2.82
N TYR A 38 0.50 13.53 -2.39
CA TYR A 38 1.60 14.34 -2.90
C TYR A 38 2.76 14.39 -1.90
N LEU A 39 4.00 14.30 -2.40
CA LEU A 39 5.22 14.37 -1.58
C LEU A 39 5.47 15.77 -1.00
N GLU A 40 4.88 16.81 -1.60
CA GLU A 40 4.87 18.16 -1.00
C GLU A 40 4.01 18.24 0.27
N PHE A 41 3.08 17.30 0.47
CA PHE A 41 2.16 17.26 1.60
C PHE A 41 2.61 16.27 2.69
N ILE A 42 2.98 15.04 2.30
CA ILE A 42 3.54 14.04 3.22
C ILE A 42 5.06 14.08 3.08
N ARG A 43 5.73 14.68 4.07
CA ARG A 43 7.17 14.96 4.03
C ARG A 43 8.02 14.09 4.96
N SER A 44 7.40 13.14 5.65
CA SER A 44 8.12 12.21 6.52
C SER A 44 7.38 10.88 6.67
N LYS A 45 8.11 9.86 7.07
CA LYS A 45 7.59 8.52 7.37
C LYS A 45 6.52 8.57 8.47
N GLU A 46 6.72 9.39 9.50
CA GLU A 46 5.79 9.52 10.62
C GLU A 46 4.46 10.13 10.16
N ALA A 47 4.50 11.18 9.34
CA ALA A 47 3.30 11.79 8.78
C ALA A 47 2.52 10.80 7.92
N PHE A 48 3.23 10.03 7.09
CA PHE A 48 2.63 8.96 6.28
C PHE A 48 1.95 7.91 7.16
N LEU A 49 2.63 7.41 8.19
CA LEU A 49 2.10 6.39 9.10
C LEU A 49 0.88 6.87 9.88
N ILE A 50 0.84 8.15 10.30
CA ILE A 50 -0.33 8.73 10.98
C ILE A 50 -1.53 8.76 10.04
N VAL A 51 -1.37 9.27 8.82
CA VAL A 51 -2.44 9.31 7.82
C VAL A 51 -2.93 7.90 7.50
N LEU A 52 -1.99 6.99 7.29
CA LEU A 52 -2.29 5.59 7.00
C LEU A 52 -3.06 4.94 8.15
N LYS A 53 -2.62 5.10 9.41
CA LYS A 53 -3.32 4.57 10.58
C LYS A 53 -4.75 5.13 10.70
N THR A 54 -4.93 6.44 10.51
CA THR A 54 -6.25 7.07 10.56
C THR A 54 -7.18 6.50 9.49
N ASN A 55 -6.68 6.21 8.29
CA ASN A 55 -7.47 5.62 7.20
C ASN A 55 -7.93 4.17 7.47
N PHE A 56 -7.36 3.51 8.49
CA PHE A 56 -7.65 2.15 8.89
C PHE A 56 -8.24 2.03 10.31
N VAL A 57 -8.57 3.15 10.97
CA VAL A 57 -9.04 3.17 12.37
C VAL A 57 -10.29 2.30 12.60
N ASN A 58 -11.19 2.24 11.62
CA ASN A 58 -12.43 1.48 11.70
C ASN A 58 -12.32 0.08 11.04
N ILE A 59 -11.11 -0.36 10.70
CA ILE A 59 -10.86 -1.62 9.96
C ILE A 59 -10.20 -2.63 10.91
N GLY A 60 -11.01 -3.32 11.72
CA GLY A 60 -10.57 -4.43 12.57
C GLY A 60 -9.24 -4.16 13.29
N GLN A 61 -8.24 -5.03 13.08
CA GLN A 61 -6.90 -4.89 13.66
C GLN A 61 -5.92 -4.10 12.79
N ALA A 62 -6.34 -3.57 11.64
CA ALA A 62 -5.44 -3.00 10.64
C ALA A 62 -4.66 -1.78 11.15
N ALA A 63 -5.30 -0.89 11.90
CA ALA A 63 -4.62 0.26 12.50
C ALA A 63 -3.48 -0.17 13.45
N SER A 64 -3.72 -1.17 14.29
CA SER A 64 -2.68 -1.74 15.16
C SER A 64 -1.58 -2.45 14.37
N LYS A 65 -1.90 -3.07 13.24
CA LYS A 65 -0.90 -3.68 12.35
C LYS A 65 0.01 -2.64 11.72
N ILE A 66 -0.54 -1.53 11.24
CA ILE A 66 0.24 -0.42 10.69
C ILE A 66 1.19 0.14 11.76
N GLU A 67 0.68 0.35 12.97
CA GLU A 67 1.46 0.81 14.12
C GLU A 67 2.61 -0.14 14.48
N ASN A 68 2.40 -1.45 14.36
CA ASN A 68 3.43 -2.46 14.63
C ASN A 68 4.39 -2.72 13.46
N GLY A 69 4.22 -2.04 12.32
CA GLY A 69 5.01 -2.32 11.11
C GLY A 69 4.63 -3.64 10.41
N ASP A 70 3.46 -4.21 10.72
CA ASP A 70 2.93 -5.42 10.07
C ASP A 70 2.28 -5.08 8.72
N PHE A 71 3.02 -4.42 7.84
CA PHE A 71 2.61 -4.11 6.48
C PHE A 71 3.80 -4.11 5.54
N ALA A 72 3.54 -4.30 4.24
CA ALA A 72 4.53 -4.18 3.18
C ALA A 72 4.02 -3.20 2.13
N ILE A 73 4.94 -2.45 1.52
CA ILE A 73 4.67 -1.59 0.38
C ILE A 73 5.57 -2.06 -0.75
N GLN A 74 4.99 -2.25 -1.93
CA GLN A 74 5.68 -2.77 -3.09
C GLN A 74 5.47 -1.83 -4.29
N ASP A 75 6.53 -1.58 -5.04
CA ASP A 75 6.43 -0.91 -6.33
C ASP A 75 5.65 -1.77 -7.32
N PHE A 76 4.61 -1.20 -7.93
CA PHE A 76 3.72 -1.94 -8.79
C PHE A 76 4.39 -2.43 -10.08
N ALA A 77 5.35 -1.68 -10.62
CA ALA A 77 5.97 -1.94 -11.92
C ALA A 77 7.12 -2.94 -11.81
N ILE A 78 8.04 -2.73 -10.87
CA ILE A 78 9.24 -3.57 -10.70
C ILE A 78 9.09 -4.64 -9.61
N LYS A 79 7.96 -4.66 -8.89
CA LYS A 79 7.67 -5.60 -7.80
C LYS A 79 8.75 -5.61 -6.70
N ARG A 80 9.39 -4.46 -6.51
CA ARG A 80 10.39 -4.24 -5.47
C ARG A 80 9.70 -3.78 -4.19
N ASP A 81 10.04 -4.41 -3.08
CA ASP A 81 9.57 -3.98 -1.77
C ASP A 81 10.31 -2.72 -1.30
N VAL A 82 9.55 -1.78 -0.75
CA VAL A 82 10.09 -0.64 -0.01
C VAL A 82 10.54 -1.16 1.35
N ARG A 83 11.83 -0.97 1.66
CA ARG A 83 12.35 -1.37 2.96
C ARG A 83 11.95 -0.33 3.98
N VAL A 84 11.35 -0.77 5.08
CA VAL A 84 10.83 0.13 6.11
C VAL A 84 11.97 0.91 6.79
N GLU A 85 13.19 0.39 6.72
CA GLU A 85 14.41 0.96 7.27
C GLU A 85 15.01 2.06 6.40
N ASP A 86 14.60 2.16 5.13
CA ASP A 86 15.12 3.16 4.21
C ASP A 86 14.61 4.57 4.58
N ASP A 87 15.40 5.59 4.21
CA ASP A 87 15.01 7.00 4.32
C ASP A 87 13.74 7.29 3.53
N TRP A 88 12.94 8.27 3.99
CA TRP A 88 11.66 8.63 3.37
C TRP A 88 11.77 8.93 1.87
N GLU A 89 12.84 9.61 1.48
CA GLU A 89 13.15 9.99 0.09
C GLU A 89 13.36 8.78 -0.83
N LEU A 90 13.65 7.60 -0.27
CA LEU A 90 13.82 6.34 -0.99
C LEU A 90 12.53 5.52 -1.08
N TRP A 91 11.51 5.84 -0.26
CA TRP A 91 10.23 5.12 -0.31
C TRP A 91 9.44 5.47 -1.55
N PHE A 92 9.44 6.76 -1.91
CA PHE A 92 8.52 7.29 -2.90
C PHE A 92 9.15 8.28 -3.87
N SER A 93 8.76 8.17 -5.14
CA SER A 93 9.11 9.11 -6.21
C SER A 93 7.87 9.71 -6.89
N PRO A 94 7.94 10.93 -7.45
CA PRO A 94 6.81 11.54 -8.15
C PRO A 94 6.27 10.65 -9.26
N GLY A 95 4.95 10.41 -9.27
CA GLY A 95 4.29 9.56 -10.26
C GLY A 95 4.48 8.06 -10.06
N GLN A 96 5.20 7.62 -9.03
CA GLN A 96 5.37 6.20 -8.72
C GLN A 96 4.02 5.56 -8.37
N ARG A 97 3.86 4.28 -8.73
CA ARG A 97 2.70 3.48 -8.35
C ARG A 97 3.12 2.40 -7.37
N VAL A 98 2.46 2.35 -6.24
CA VAL A 98 2.79 1.42 -5.15
C VAL A 98 1.52 0.75 -4.62
N GLU A 99 1.67 -0.48 -4.17
CA GLU A 99 0.60 -1.26 -3.55
C GLU A 99 1.01 -1.70 -2.15
N MET A 100 0.07 -1.64 -1.21
CA MET A 100 0.27 -2.02 0.17
C MET A 100 -0.43 -3.35 0.47
N SER A 101 0.16 -4.14 1.35
CA SER A 101 -0.51 -5.30 1.97
C SER A 101 -0.32 -5.29 3.48
N LEU A 102 -1.26 -5.89 4.21
CA LEU A 102 -1.15 -6.12 5.66
C LEU A 102 -0.59 -7.51 5.92
N ILE A 103 0.35 -7.62 6.86
CA ILE A 103 1.01 -8.87 7.20
C ILE A 103 0.28 -9.51 8.40
N PHE A 104 -0.22 -10.72 8.20
CA PHE A 104 -0.86 -11.52 9.25
C PHE A 104 0.07 -12.66 9.66
N ARG A 105 0.83 -12.44 10.73
CA ARG A 105 1.60 -13.52 11.36
C ARG A 105 0.64 -14.43 12.12
N ARG A 106 0.68 -15.73 11.84
CA ARG A 106 0.07 -16.72 12.73
C ARG A 106 0.94 -16.79 13.96
N ASN A 107 0.43 -16.39 15.12
CA ASN A 107 1.07 -16.78 16.37
C ASN A 107 1.10 -18.31 16.40
N PRO A 108 2.27 -18.96 16.51
CA PRO A 108 2.31 -20.37 16.88
C PRO A 108 1.62 -20.42 18.24
N VAL A 109 0.41 -20.95 18.25
CA VAL A 109 -0.45 -21.01 19.43
C VAL A 109 0.36 -21.65 20.54
N ILE A 110 0.64 -20.90 21.60
CA ILE A 110 0.95 -21.47 22.91
C ILE A 110 -0.19 -22.45 23.21
N ASN A 111 0.15 -23.73 23.21
CA ASN A 111 -0.72 -24.88 23.48
C ASN A 111 -1.81 -24.54 24.51
N ARG A 112 -3.04 -24.27 24.03
CA ARG A 112 -4.23 -24.17 24.89
C ARG A 112 -5.19 -25.35 24.70
N TYR A 113 -4.73 -26.44 24.10
CA TYR A 113 -5.41 -27.73 24.17
C TYR A 113 -4.37 -28.86 24.26
N PRO A 114 -4.57 -29.84 25.17
CA PRO A 114 -3.72 -31.02 25.24
C PRO A 114 -3.83 -31.80 23.94
N SER A 115 -2.69 -32.30 23.48
CA SER A 115 -2.49 -33.16 22.33
C SER A 115 -3.67 -34.12 22.05
N ASN A 116 -4.51 -33.81 21.05
CA ASN A 116 -5.03 -34.79 20.11
C ASN A 116 -5.77 -34.15 18.91
N LYS A 117 -5.17 -34.31 17.72
CA LYS A 117 -5.79 -34.26 16.37
C LYS A 117 -6.50 -32.96 15.96
N ILE A 118 -5.74 -31.91 15.64
CA ILE A 118 -6.23 -30.85 14.75
C ILE A 118 -5.99 -31.30 13.30
N SER A 119 -7.06 -31.74 12.63
CA SER A 119 -7.01 -32.06 11.21
C SER A 119 -6.74 -30.77 10.41
N LYS A 120 -5.70 -30.78 9.58
CA LYS A 120 -5.18 -29.62 8.82
C LYS A 120 -6.05 -29.22 7.61
N HIS A 121 -7.35 -29.41 7.67
CA HIS A 121 -8.21 -29.23 6.50
C HIS A 121 -8.69 -27.78 6.36
N CYS A 122 -8.56 -27.23 5.16
CA CYS A 122 -9.18 -25.96 4.80
C CYS A 122 -10.72 -26.09 4.87
N PRO A 123 -11.43 -25.22 5.60
CA PRO A 123 -12.89 -25.33 5.77
C PRO A 123 -13.67 -25.18 4.46
N ARG A 124 -13.04 -24.70 3.37
CA ARG A 124 -13.68 -24.51 2.07
C ARG A 124 -13.55 -25.70 1.12
N CYS A 125 -12.38 -26.32 1.04
CA CYS A 125 -12.11 -27.40 0.08
C CYS A 125 -11.81 -28.76 0.73
N LYS A 126 -11.76 -28.82 2.07
CA LYS A 126 -11.44 -30.02 2.86
C LYS A 126 -10.10 -30.66 2.51
N THR A 127 -9.19 -29.95 1.85
CA THR A 127 -7.83 -30.41 1.55
C THR A 127 -6.86 -29.98 2.66
N ILE A 128 -5.86 -30.82 2.93
CA ILE A 128 -4.78 -30.52 3.87
C ILE A 128 -3.97 -29.34 3.31
N CYS A 129 -4.00 -28.19 4.01
CA CYS A 129 -3.09 -27.10 3.68
C CYS A 129 -1.70 -27.47 4.17
N HIS A 130 -0.81 -27.79 3.22
CA HIS A 130 0.62 -27.79 3.52
C HIS A 130 1.00 -26.37 3.94
N ILE A 131 1.52 -26.27 5.16
CA ILE A 131 2.11 -25.05 5.67
C ILE A 131 3.28 -24.78 4.73
N TYR A 132 3.26 -23.67 4.00
CA TYR A 132 4.43 -23.19 3.28
C TYR A 132 5.54 -23.04 4.30
N GLN A 133 6.51 -23.95 4.28
CA GLN A 133 7.82 -23.70 4.85
C GLN A 133 8.52 -22.77 3.85
N GLU A 134 9.04 -21.65 4.33
CA GLU A 134 10.04 -20.88 3.60
C GLU A 134 11.15 -21.86 3.22
N LYS A 135 11.15 -22.29 1.95
CA LYS A 135 12.35 -22.83 1.34
C LYS A 135 13.09 -21.62 0.82
N GLU A 136 14.24 -21.35 1.42
CA GLU A 136 15.32 -20.62 0.76
C GLU A 136 15.48 -21.24 -0.64
N PHE A 137 15.25 -20.45 -1.67
CA PHE A 137 15.60 -20.81 -3.03
C PHE A 137 16.97 -20.15 -3.31
N GLU A 138 18.02 -20.96 -3.27
CA GLU A 138 19.27 -20.64 -3.97
C GLU A 138 19.04 -20.84 -5.48
N TRP A 139 19.32 -19.79 -6.26
CA TRP A 139 19.76 -19.86 -7.65
C TRP A 139 20.77 -18.74 -7.88
#